data_AF-A0A101FMA8-F1
#
_entry.id   AF-A0A101FMA8-F1
#
_cell.length_a   1.000
_cell.length_b   1.000
_cell.length_c   1.000
_cell.angle_alpha   90.00
_cell.angle_beta   90.00
_cell.angle_gamma   90.00
#
_symmetry.space_group_name_H-M   'P 1'
#
loop_
_entity.id
_entity.type
_entity.pdbx_description
1 polymer ?
#
loop_
_entity_poly.entity_id
_entity_poly.type
_entity_poly.pdbx_seq_one_letter_code
_entity_poly.pdbx_strand_id
1 'polypeptide(L)'
;MDGLSPDLGIGEREAIALALEVAADFVILDDQQGRRVAHEKGLLATGTLGILIEARERGMIPSVRCELDRLIEAGMWIDEAFYHRILQEFGE
;
A
#
# COMPACT_ATOMS: atom_id res chain seq x y z
N MET A 1 -5.61 20.72 -12.97
CA MET A 1 -5.22 19.70 -11.97
C MET A 1 -4.57 20.42 -10.78
N ASP A 2 -5.33 21.26 -10.09
CA ASP A 2 -4.81 22.04 -8.96
C ASP A 2 -5.62 21.70 -7.72
N GLY A 3 -5.03 20.94 -6.80
CA GLY A 3 -5.70 20.51 -5.57
C GLY A 3 -5.10 19.29 -4.86
N LEU A 4 -3.84 18.96 -5.14
CA LEU A 4 -3.08 17.93 -4.44
C LEU A 4 -1.99 18.62 -3.60
N SER A 5 -1.78 18.14 -2.37
CA SER A 5 -0.80 18.71 -1.45
C SER A 5 0.58 18.82 -2.11
N PRO A 6 1.33 19.93 -1.91
CA PRO A 6 2.69 20.09 -2.45
C PRO A 6 3.65 19.01 -1.95
N ASP A 7 3.34 18.42 -0.80
CA ASP A 7 4.13 17.37 -0.15
C ASP A 7 3.99 15.99 -0.82
N LEU A 8 3.01 15.82 -1.72
CA LEU A 8 2.78 14.55 -2.42
C LEU A 8 3.71 14.40 -3.62
N GLY A 9 4.31 13.23 -3.80
CA GLY A 9 5.19 12.96 -4.94
C GLY A 9 4.47 13.09 -6.29
N ILE A 10 5.20 13.40 -7.37
CA ILE A 10 4.61 13.51 -8.72
C ILE A 10 3.89 12.21 -9.10
N GLY A 11 4.53 11.05 -8.90
CA GLY A 11 3.94 9.76 -9.25
C GLY A 11 2.68 9.42 -8.43
N GLU A 12 2.63 9.80 -7.16
CA GLU A 12 1.44 9.59 -6.32
C GLU A 12 0.29 10.48 -6.76
N ARG A 13 0.58 11.74 -7.13
CA ARG A 13 -0.42 12.64 -7.71
C ARG A 13 -1.00 12.07 -9.00
N GLU A 14 -0.14 11.56 -9.88
CA GLU A 14 -0.57 10.95 -11.13
C GLU A 14 -1.37 9.67 -10.90
N ALA A 15 -0.98 8.82 -9.94
CA ALA A 15 -1.73 7.62 -9.57
C ALA A 15 -3.13 7.94 -9.04
N ILE A 16 -3.26 8.94 -8.17
CA ILE A 16 -4.56 9.39 -7.65
C ILE A 16 -5.40 10.01 -8.78
N ALA A 17 -4.81 10.86 -9.62
CA ALA A 17 -5.52 11.48 -10.73
C ALA A 17 -6.05 10.42 -11.70
N LEU A 18 -5.24 9.43 -12.06
CA LEU A 18 -5.63 8.32 -12.91
C LEU A 18 -6.74 7.48 -12.28
N ALA A 19 -6.63 7.15 -10.99
CA ALA A 19 -7.65 6.40 -10.27
C ALA A 19 -9.01 7.11 -10.27
N LEU A 20 -9.02 8.44 -10.11
CA LEU A 20 -10.25 9.24 -10.22
C LEU A 20 -10.79 9.26 -11.65
N GLU A 21 -9.92 9.41 -12.66
CA GLU A 21 -10.31 9.46 -14.07
C GLU A 21 -10.97 8.16 -14.53
N VAL A 22 -10.40 7.01 -14.14
CA VAL A 22 -10.92 5.69 -14.51
C VAL A 22 -12.01 5.18 -13.57
N ALA A 23 -12.42 5.97 -12.58
CA ALA A 23 -13.36 5.57 -11.53
C ALA A 23 -12.97 4.25 -10.85
N ALA A 24 -11.69 4.10 -10.49
CA ALA A 24 -11.19 2.92 -9.82
C ALA A 24 -11.75 2.80 -8.39
N ASP A 25 -12.01 1.58 -7.95
CA ASP A 25 -12.42 1.31 -6.57
C ASP A 25 -11.26 1.56 -5.58
N PHE A 26 -10.03 1.22 -5.99
CA PHE A 26 -8.83 1.30 -5.16
C PHE A 26 -7.66 1.97 -5.90
N VAL A 27 -6.80 2.63 -5.13
CA VAL A 27 -5.47 3.09 -5.55
C VAL A 27 -4.39 2.51 -4.62
N ILE A 28 -3.23 2.16 -5.18
CA ILE A 28 -2.10 1.64 -4.41
C ILE A 28 -1.16 2.80 -4.08
N LEU A 29 -0.95 3.07 -2.79
CA LEU A 29 -0.12 4.16 -2.27
C LEU A 29 0.60 3.69 -1.00
N ASP A 30 1.93 3.64 -1.04
CA ASP A 30 2.76 3.17 0.08
C ASP A 30 3.02 4.28 1.13
N ASP A 31 2.88 5.56 0.77
CA ASP A 31 3.00 6.67 1.73
C ASP A 31 1.68 7.01 2.45
N GLN A 32 1.80 7.37 3.73
CA GLN A 32 0.68 7.78 4.59
C GLN A 32 -0.08 8.98 4.04
N GLN A 33 0.63 9.97 3.50
CA GLN A 33 0.06 11.20 3.01
C GLN A 33 -0.69 10.97 1.68
N GLY A 34 -0.15 10.15 0.80
CA GLY A 34 -0.86 9.68 -0.40
C GLY A 34 -2.18 9.01 -0.06
N ARG A 35 -2.17 8.03 0.85
CA ARG A 35 -3.40 7.36 1.30
C ARG A 35 -4.42 8.34 1.87
N ARG A 36 -3.99 9.29 2.70
CA ARG A 36 -4.85 10.33 3.24
C ARG A 36 -5.52 11.15 2.13
N VAL A 37 -4.75 11.64 1.16
CA VAL A 37 -5.27 12.44 0.05
C VAL A 37 -6.24 11.62 -0.81
N ALA A 38 -5.95 10.36 -1.09
CA ALA A 38 -6.86 9.47 -1.80
C ALA A 38 -8.20 9.33 -1.07
N HIS A 39 -8.18 9.11 0.24
CA HIS A 39 -9.39 9.04 1.06
C HIS A 39 -10.19 10.35 1.08
N GLU A 40 -9.52 11.51 1.17
CA GLU A 40 -10.17 12.82 1.07
C GLU A 40 -10.87 13.04 -0.30
N LYS A 41 -10.45 12.31 -1.33
CA LYS A 41 -11.07 12.30 -2.67
C LYS A 41 -12.10 11.18 -2.86
N GLY A 42 -12.41 10.41 -1.83
CA GLY A 42 -13.39 9.31 -1.88
C GLY A 42 -12.86 8.01 -2.49
N LEU A 43 -11.55 7.87 -2.68
CA LEU A 43 -10.93 6.62 -3.11
C LEU A 43 -10.60 5.74 -1.90
N LEU A 44 -10.69 4.42 -2.10
CA LEU A 44 -10.05 3.48 -1.19
C LEU A 44 -8.57 3.40 -1.54
N ALA A 45 -7.72 3.29 -0.53
CA ALA A 45 -6.28 3.20 -0.71
C ALA A 45 -5.74 1.98 0.04
N THR A 46 -4.83 1.27 -0.60
CA THR A 46 -4.04 0.20 0.03
C THR A 46 -2.57 0.41 -0.26
N GLY A 47 -1.69 -0.23 0.49
CA GLY A 47 -0.26 -0.31 0.19
C GLY A 47 0.12 -1.70 -0.30
N THR A 48 1.36 -1.84 -0.75
CA THR A 48 1.94 -3.13 -1.18
C THR A 48 1.80 -4.20 -0.09
N LEU A 49 2.02 -3.83 1.17
CA LEU A 49 1.89 -4.76 2.30
C LEU A 49 0.45 -5.23 2.52
N GLY A 50 -0.54 -4.35 2.29
CA GLY A 50 -1.95 -4.72 2.37
C GLY A 50 -2.34 -5.76 1.31
N ILE A 51 -1.74 -5.67 0.12
CA ILE A 51 -1.95 -6.67 -0.94
C ILE A 51 -1.39 -8.03 -0.53
N LEU A 52 -0.20 -8.07 0.09
CA LEU A 52 0.39 -9.33 0.55
C LEU A 52 -0.40 -9.97 1.69
N ILE A 53 -0.89 -9.16 2.63
CA ILE A 53 -1.75 -9.60 3.74
C ILE A 53 -3.03 -10.23 3.16
N GLU A 54 -3.74 -9.52 2.27
CA GLU A 54 -4.95 -10.03 1.64
C GLU A 54 -4.69 -11.31 0.83
N ALA A 55 -3.58 -11.35 0.07
CA ALA A 55 -3.19 -12.54 -0.67
C ALA A 55 -2.93 -13.73 0.26
N ARG A 56 -2.36 -13.49 1.44
CA ARG A 56 -2.13 -14.53 2.45
C ARG A 56 -3.45 -15.02 3.03
N GLU A 57 -4.34 -14.12 3.43
CA GLU A 57 -5.67 -14.47 3.95
C GLU A 57 -6.49 -15.30 2.97
N ARG A 58 -6.35 -15.00 1.67
CA ARG A 58 -7.00 -15.76 0.58
C ARG A 58 -6.28 -17.05 0.20
N GLY A 59 -5.17 -17.39 0.85
CA GLY A 59 -4.37 -18.58 0.54
C GLY A 59 -3.70 -18.55 -0.85
N MET A 60 -3.53 -17.35 -1.44
CA MET A 60 -2.89 -17.18 -2.75
C MET A 60 -1.37 -17.29 -2.66
N ILE A 61 -0.80 -16.93 -1.49
CA ILE A 61 0.62 -17.10 -1.19
C ILE A 61 0.83 -18.05 0.00
N PRO A 62 1.89 -18.87 -0.03
CA PRO A 62 2.14 -19.87 1.01
C PRO A 62 2.69 -19.26 2.30
N SER A 63 3.34 -18.10 2.25
CA SER A 63 3.92 -17.40 3.39
C SER A 63 3.97 -15.91 3.14
N VAL A 64 3.46 -15.12 4.08
CA VAL A 64 3.59 -13.65 4.04
C VAL A 64 5.02 -13.25 4.37
N ARG A 65 5.70 -13.96 5.29
CA ARG A 65 7.11 -13.76 5.63
C ARG A 65 8.00 -13.75 4.40
N CYS A 66 7.90 -14.78 3.56
CA CYS A 66 8.75 -14.89 2.36
C CYS A 66 8.60 -13.68 1.45
N GLU A 67 7.39 -13.16 1.25
CA GLU A 67 7.17 -12.02 0.37
C GLU A 67 7.57 -10.69 1.03
N LEU A 68 7.39 -10.54 2.36
CA LEU A 68 7.91 -9.39 3.10
C LEU A 68 9.44 -9.31 3.03
N ASP A 69 10.13 -10.44 3.22
CA ASP A 69 11.59 -10.52 3.16
C ASP A 69 12.10 -10.11 1.77
N ARG A 70 11.44 -10.55 0.71
CA ARG A 70 11.78 -10.17 -0.68
C ARG A 70 11.60 -8.67 -0.93
N LEU A 71 10.58 -8.04 -0.34
CA LEU A 71 10.40 -6.58 -0.43
C LEU A 71 11.52 -5.84 0.29
N ILE A 72 11.92 -6.31 1.48
CA ILE A 72 13.05 -5.74 2.24
C ILE A 72 14.36 -5.89 1.44
N GLU A 73 14.63 -7.07 0.86
CA GLU A 73 15.78 -7.31 -0.01
C GLU A 73 15.79 -6.41 -1.25
N ALA A 74 14.61 -6.08 -1.78
CA ALA A 74 14.44 -5.14 -2.89
C ALA A 74 14.57 -3.65 -2.46
N GLY A 75 14.74 -3.38 -1.16
CA GLY A 75 14.96 -2.04 -0.62
C GLY A 75 13.72 -1.35 -0.06
N MET A 76 12.58 -2.04 0.08
CA MET A 76 11.42 -1.49 0.77
C MET A 76 11.70 -1.39 2.27
N TRP A 77 11.44 -0.22 2.85
CA TRP A 77 11.52 -0.04 4.29
C TRP A 77 10.21 -0.51 4.95
N ILE A 78 10.33 -1.37 5.96
CA ILE A 78 9.22 -1.83 6.79
C ILE A 78 9.64 -1.65 8.24
N ASP A 79 8.80 -0.99 9.03
CA ASP A 79 9.01 -0.87 10.47
C ASP A 79 9.08 -2.27 11.12
N GLU A 80 10.11 -2.51 11.94
CA GLU A 80 10.39 -3.82 12.55
C GLU A 80 9.23 -4.30 13.43
N ALA A 81 8.63 -3.39 14.21
CA ALA A 81 7.48 -3.74 15.06
C ALA A 81 6.24 -4.08 14.20
N PHE A 82 6.06 -3.40 13.07
CA PHE A 82 5.00 -3.73 12.13
C PHE A 82 5.23 -5.08 11.43
N TYR A 83 6.46 -5.34 10.96
CA TYR A 83 6.85 -6.62 10.37
C TYR A 83 6.55 -7.78 11.34
N HIS A 84 7.00 -7.70 12.59
CA HIS A 84 6.73 -8.73 13.58
C HIS A 84 5.25 -8.88 13.93
N ARG A 85 4.48 -7.79 13.90
CA ARG A 85 3.03 -7.86 14.12
C ARG A 85 2.34 -8.69 13.04
N ILE A 86 2.67 -8.45 11.77
CA ILE A 86 2.11 -9.22 10.64
C ILE A 86 2.46 -10.70 10.81
N LEU A 87 3.70 -11.02 11.13
CA LEU A 87 4.13 -12.41 11.33
C LEU A 87 3.37 -13.10 12.46
N GLN A 88 3.19 -12.43 13.59
CA GLN A 88 2.40 -12.96 14.72
C GLN A 88 0.94 -13.23 14.34
N GLU A 89 0.34 -12.37 13.51
CA GLU A 89 -1.04 -12.51 13.04
C GLU A 89 -1.22 -13.77 12.18
N PHE A 90 -0.22 -14.10 11.35
CA PHE A 90 -0.25 -15.28 10.48
C PHE A 90 0.44 -16.53 11.07
N GLY A 91 1.00 -16.44 12.28
CA GLY A 91 1.72 -17.53 12.94
C GLY A 91 3.02 -17.91 12.24
N GLU A 92 3.68 -16.94 11.57
CA GLU A 92 4.88 -17.14 10.77
C GLU A 92 6.17 -16.66 11.43
#